data_AF-A0A9E3S8W5-F1
#
_entry.id   AF-A0A9E3S8W5-F1
#
_cell.length_a   1.000
_cell.length_b   1.000
_cell.length_c   1.000
_cell.angle_alpha   90.00
_cell.angle_beta   90.00
_cell.angle_gamma   90.00
#
_symmetry.space_group_name_H-M   'P 1'
#
loop_
_entity.id
_entity.type
_entity.pdbx_description
1 polymer ?
#
loop_
_entity_poly.entity_id
_entity_poly.type
_entity_poly.pdbx_seq_one_letter_code
_entity_poly.pdbx_strand_id
1 'polypeptide(L)'
;FQNLDILEKNPDYKGLFVPFKDKTNGKISYGGGRYLDIEIPESAQLILDFNNAYNPYCAYNSKWSCPIPPYENHLKISICAGVKKYH
;
A
#
# COMPACT_ATOMS: atom_id res chain seq x y z
N PHE A 1 -0.69 8.33 3.10
CA PHE A 1 -1.72 8.84 4.01
C PHE A 1 -1.29 8.60 5.44
N GLN A 2 -1.39 9.59 6.33
CA GLN A 2 -1.31 9.35 7.78
C GLN A 2 -2.72 9.25 8.34
N ASN A 3 -2.93 8.36 9.31
CA ASN A 3 -4.22 8.22 9.95
C ASN A 3 -4.35 9.29 11.05
N LEU A 4 -5.27 10.24 10.86
CA LEU A 4 -5.47 11.37 11.78
C LEU A 4 -5.95 10.91 13.16
N ASP A 5 -6.84 9.92 13.24
CA ASP A 5 -7.34 9.38 14.52
C ASP A 5 -6.19 8.75 15.34
N ILE A 6 -5.19 8.17 14.68
CA ILE A 6 -4.00 7.64 15.34
C ILE A 6 -3.11 8.79 15.81
N LEU A 7 -2.91 9.82 14.98
CA LEU A 7 -2.11 10.99 15.33
C LEU A 7 -2.71 11.77 16.52
N GLU A 8 -4.03 11.86 16.62
CA GLU A 8 -4.69 12.51 17.77
C GLU A 8 -4.43 11.78 19.09
N LYS A 9 -4.37 10.45 19.06
CA LYS A 9 -4.14 9.60 20.24
C LYS A 9 -2.67 9.38 20.55
N ASN A 10 -1.83 9.40 19.52
CA ASN A 10 -0.39 9.22 19.59
C ASN A 10 0.29 10.19 18.60
N PRO A 11 0.59 11.42 19.04
CA PRO A 11 1.20 12.45 18.19
C PRO A 11 2.57 12.05 17.63
N ASP A 12 3.26 11.11 18.28
CA ASP A 12 4.56 10.59 17.86
C ASP A 12 4.44 9.46 16.83
N TYR A 13 3.22 9.09 16.40
CA TYR A 13 3.03 8.05 15.39
C TYR A 13 3.53 8.51 14.02
N LYS A 14 4.62 7.88 13.55
CA LYS A 14 5.26 8.19 12.26
C LYS A 14 4.79 7.30 11.11
N GLY A 15 3.70 6.54 11.24
CA GLY A 15 3.27 5.60 10.20
C GLY A 15 2.60 6.28 9.00
N LEU A 16 3.00 5.85 7.81
CA LEU A 16 2.42 6.21 6.52
C LEU A 16 1.85 4.96 5.85
N PHE A 17 0.57 5.04 5.54
CA PHE A 17 -0.12 4.08 4.69
C PHE A 17 -0.04 4.51 3.22
N VAL A 18 0.52 3.68 2.36
CA VAL A 18 0.74 3.96 0.93
C VAL A 18 0.05 2.91 0.06
N PRO A 19 -1.20 3.18 -0.37
CA PRO A 19 -1.89 2.33 -1.32
C PRO A 19 -1.49 2.67 -2.75
N PHE A 20 -1.22 1.67 -3.57
CA PHE A 20 -0.79 1.89 -4.96
C PHE A 20 -1.32 0.83 -5.94
N LYS A 21 -1.29 1.20 -7.22
CA LYS A 21 -1.38 0.27 -8.34
C LYS A 21 -0.16 0.39 -9.24
N ASP A 22 0.12 -0.67 -9.97
CA ASP A 22 1.16 -0.78 -10.96
C ASP A 22 0.72 -1.72 -12.10
N LYS A 23 1.54 -1.87 -13.15
CA LYS A 23 1.20 -2.69 -14.34
C LYS A 23 1.06 -4.19 -14.08
N THR A 24 1.43 -4.68 -12.89
CA THR A 24 1.29 -6.08 -12.49
C THR A 24 -0.07 -6.45 -11.90
N ASN A 25 -0.86 -5.46 -11.44
CA ASN A 25 -2.17 -5.71 -10.85
C ASN A 25 -3.11 -6.39 -11.85
N GLY A 26 -3.81 -7.44 -11.41
CA GLY A 26 -4.72 -8.24 -12.23
C GLY A 26 -4.02 -9.27 -13.13
N LYS A 27 -2.68 -9.25 -13.20
CA LYS A 27 -1.87 -10.23 -13.93
C LYS A 27 -1.17 -11.19 -12.97
N ILE A 28 -0.31 -10.65 -12.11
CA ILE A 28 0.49 -11.42 -11.15
C ILE A 28 0.29 -10.96 -9.69
N SER A 29 -0.18 -9.73 -9.48
CA SER A 29 -0.54 -9.18 -8.16
C SER A 29 -2.04 -8.86 -8.10
N TYR A 30 -2.58 -8.66 -6.89
CA TYR A 30 -4.01 -8.47 -6.68
C TYR A 30 -4.58 -7.29 -7.51
N GLY A 31 -5.73 -7.48 -8.16
CA GLY A 31 -6.29 -6.48 -9.08
C GLY A 31 -6.68 -5.14 -8.43
N GLY A 32 -7.05 -5.17 -7.14
CA GLY A 32 -7.43 -3.99 -6.38
C GLY A 32 -6.27 -3.04 -6.05
N GLY A 33 -5.02 -3.50 -6.18
CA GLY A 33 -3.83 -2.77 -5.72
C GLY A 33 -3.13 -3.48 -4.56
N ARG A 34 -2.04 -2.88 -4.09
CA ARG A 34 -1.25 -3.36 -2.95
C ARG A 34 -0.90 -2.19 -2.06
N TYR A 35 -0.54 -2.50 -0.82
CA TYR A 35 -0.23 -1.51 0.21
C TYR A 35 1.21 -1.63 0.68
N LEU A 36 1.75 -0.51 1.14
CA LEU A 36 2.97 -0.43 1.94
C LEU A 36 2.64 0.35 3.21
N ASP A 37 3.16 -0.14 4.33
CA ASP A 37 3.23 0.61 5.57
C ASP A 37 4.70 0.95 5.82
N ILE A 38 4.97 2.24 5.99
CA ILE A 38 6.33 2.76 6.16
C ILE A 38 6.34 3.79 7.29
N GLU A 39 7.49 3.97 7.92
CA GLU A 39 7.68 5.06 8.87
C GLU A 39 8.22 6.31 8.17
N ILE A 40 7.79 7.49 8.62
CA ILE A 40 8.32 8.77 8.16
C ILE A 40 9.77 8.86 8.60
N PRO A 41 10.72 8.94 7.66
CA PRO A 41 12.12 9.08 7.98
C PRO A 41 12.39 10.49 8.50
N GLU A 42 13.46 10.63 9.28
CA GLU A 42 13.96 11.95 9.70
C GLU A 42 14.72 12.67 8.56
N SER A 43 15.00 11.95 7.48
CA SER A 43 15.67 12.49 6.30
C SER A 43 14.66 13.07 5.30
N ALA A 44 15.13 13.96 4.42
CA ALA A 44 14.31 14.51 3.33
C ALA A 44 13.98 13.47 2.23
N GLN A 45 14.57 12.27 2.30
CA GLN A 45 14.36 11.19 1.34
C GLN A 45 13.64 10.01 2.00
N LEU A 46 12.74 9.39 1.25
CA LEU A 46 11.97 8.23 1.67
C LEU A 46 12.26 7.07 0.72
N ILE A 47 12.62 5.92 1.27
CA ILE A 47 12.84 4.69 0.51
C ILE A 47 11.54 3.87 0.53
N LEU A 48 11.04 3.55 -0.66
CA LEU A 48 9.91 2.65 -0.82
C LEU A 48 10.43 1.26 -1.22
N ASP A 49 10.42 0.33 -0.27
CA ASP A 49 10.78 -1.06 -0.53
C ASP A 49 9.53 -1.87 -0.92
N PHE A 50 9.33 -2.05 -2.22
CA PHE A 50 8.21 -2.82 -2.75
C PHE A 50 8.27 -4.32 -2.47
N ASN A 51 9.37 -4.85 -1.93
CA ASN A 51 9.40 -6.24 -1.44
C ASN A 51 8.46 -6.45 -0.26
N ASN A 52 8.17 -5.39 0.50
CA ASN A 52 7.24 -5.42 1.62
C ASN A 52 5.78 -5.16 1.20
N ALA A 53 5.51 -5.01 -0.10
CA ALA A 53 4.15 -4.75 -0.57
C ALA A 53 3.24 -5.95 -0.33
N TYR A 54 2.09 -5.72 0.31
CA TYR A 54 1.14 -6.77 0.67
C TYR A 54 -0.24 -6.54 0.05
N ASN A 55 -1.03 -7.62 -0.04
CA ASN A 55 -2.41 -7.54 -0.53
C ASN A 55 -3.35 -7.08 0.59
N PRO A 56 -4.37 -6.27 0.27
CA PRO A 56 -5.34 -5.86 1.26
C PRO A 56 -6.24 -7.03 1.68
N TYR A 57 -6.90 -6.95 2.85
CA TYR A 57 -7.71 -8.06 3.37
C TYR A 57 -8.84 -8.52 2.43
N CYS A 58 -9.43 -7.61 1.64
CA CYS A 58 -10.45 -7.99 0.65
C CYS A 58 -9.92 -8.91 -0.46
N ALA A 59 -8.60 -8.99 -0.65
CA ALA A 59 -8.00 -9.94 -1.57
C ALA A 59 -8.20 -11.40 -1.11
N TYR A 60 -8.40 -11.61 0.18
CA TYR A 60 -8.57 -12.94 0.78
C TYR A 60 -10.03 -13.22 1.16
N ASN A 61 -10.82 -12.19 1.44
CA ASN A 61 -12.20 -12.35 1.88
C ASN A 61 -13.06 -11.16 1.43
N SER A 62 -14.06 -11.45 0.59
CA SER A 62 -14.97 -10.46 -0.01
C SER A 62 -15.84 -9.69 0.99
N LYS A 63 -15.91 -10.10 2.26
CA LYS A 63 -16.62 -9.36 3.31
C LYS A 63 -15.94 -8.07 3.74
N TRP A 64 -14.65 -7.89 3.42
CA TRP A 64 -13.90 -6.69 3.78
C TRP A 64 -13.96 -5.64 2.67
N SER A 65 -14.19 -4.39 3.06
CA SER A 65 -14.08 -3.24 2.15
C SER A 65 -12.63 -2.81 2.03
N CYS A 66 -12.15 -2.58 0.81
CA CYS A 66 -10.80 -2.10 0.55
C CYS A 66 -10.77 -0.65 0.11
N PRO A 67 -9.84 0.15 0.68
CA PRO A 67 -9.45 1.41 0.08
C PRO A 67 -9.05 1.23 -1.39
N ILE A 68 -9.67 2.00 -2.27
CA ILE A 68 -9.24 2.06 -3.67
C ILE A 68 -8.07 3.04 -3.75
N PRO A 69 -6.89 2.64 -4.25
CA PRO A 69 -5.79 3.57 -4.45
C PRO A 69 -6.23 4.74 -5.35
N PRO A 70 -5.89 6.00 -5.01
CA PRO A 70 -6.19 7.14 -5.86
C PRO A 70 -5.40 7.06 -7.17
N TYR A 71 -5.86 7.77 -8.21
CA TYR A 71 -5.28 7.67 -9.55
C TYR A 71 -3.82 8.13 -9.59
N GLU A 72 -3.47 9.11 -8.77
CA GLU A 72 -2.11 9.63 -8.60
C GLU A 72 -1.12 8.54 -8.14
N ASN A 73 -1.63 7.51 -7.45
CA ASN A 73 -0.83 6.37 -6.98
C ASN A 73 -0.84 5.20 -7.99
N HIS A 74 -1.24 5.43 -9.25
CA HIS A 74 -1.13 4.45 -10.33
C HIS A 74 0.20 4.61 -11.06
N LEU A 75 1.15 3.75 -10.69
CA LEU A 75 2.48 3.73 -11.27
C LEU A 75 2.45 3.12 -12.68
N LYS A 76 3.07 3.80 -13.64
CA LYS A 76 3.13 3.34 -15.06
C LYS A 76 4.22 2.29 -15.32
N ILE A 77 4.73 1.65 -14.26
CA ILE A 77 5.80 0.65 -14.28
C ILE A 77 5.28 -0.71 -13.79
N SER A 78 6.02 -1.78 -14.04
CA SER A 78 5.73 -3.11 -13.49
C SER A 78 6.57 -3.36 -12.24
N ILE A 79 5.93 -3.73 -11.14
CA ILE A 79 6.62 -4.03 -9.87
C ILE A 79 6.48 -5.51 -9.53
N CYS A 80 7.50 -6.28 -9.88
CA CYS A 80 7.57 -7.74 -9.70
C CYS A 80 8.14 -8.16 -8.32
N ALA A 81 7.87 -7.37 -7.28
CA ALA A 81 8.31 -7.62 -5.90
C ALA A 81 7.09 -7.66 -4.96
N GLY A 82 7.23 -8.25 -3.78
CA GLY A 82 6.15 -8.36 -2.78
C GLY A 82 5.16 -9.50 -3.03
N VAL A 83 4.03 -9.44 -2.34
CA VAL A 83 3.03 -10.52 -2.32
C VAL A 83 2.31 -10.62 -3.68
N LYS A 84 2.23 -11.85 -4.21
CA LYS A 84 1.48 -12.18 -5.44
C LYS A 84 -0.02 -12.24 -5.17
N LYS A 85 -0.83 -12.23 -6.24
CA LYS A 85 -2.28 -12.40 -6.09
C LYS A 85 -2.62 -13.71 -5.39
N TYR A 86 -3.67 -13.67 -4.58
CA TYR A 86 -4.31 -14.84 -4.00
C TYR A 86 -5.40 -15.30 -4.98
N HIS A 87 -5.17 -16.44 -5.64
CA HIS A 87 -5.92 -17.01 -6.79
C HIS A 87 -5.69 -16.33 -8.16
#